data_AF-A0A9C8LJS2-F1
#
_entry.id   AF-A0A9C8LJS2-F1
#
_cell.length_a   1.000
_cell.length_b   1.000
_cell.length_c   1.000
_cell.angle_alpha   90.00
_cell.angle_beta   90.00
_cell.angle_gamma   90.00
#
_symmetry.space_group_name_H-M   'P 1'
#
loop_
_entity.id
_entity.type
_entity.pdbx_description
1 polymer ?
#
loop_
_entity_poly.entity_id
_entity_poly.type
_entity_poly.pdbx_seq_one_letter_code
_entity_poly.pdbx_strand_id
1 'polypeptide(L)'
;MSFISLGDLSRGFALRAQNTEIKARLTRLGQEVSTGLTADPAARLRGDFRALGAIERGLKVMDSYDIATKEAAFATEVMQNALGQVHDAVQKVGSGLLSATTMFDPRTINLLGVEAKGMLDLSVAALNAQAGGRTLFAGTATNGPALATGPEILGEVKAAVTGLTSVQDVLDAVDLWFETPGGGFDTLGYLGSDTPVGPARLNDRNSLA
;
A
#
# COMPACT_ATOMS: atom_id res chain seq x y z
N MET A 1 58.06 -28.58 -64.43
CA MET A 1 58.33 -27.60 -63.35
C MET A 1 57.01 -26.98 -62.94
N SER A 2 56.63 -27.15 -61.67
CA SER A 2 55.38 -26.62 -61.11
C SER A 2 55.50 -25.11 -60.95
N PHE A 3 54.67 -24.36 -61.66
CA PHE A 3 54.52 -22.92 -61.44
C PHE A 3 53.60 -22.72 -60.24
N ILE A 4 54.19 -22.52 -59.07
CA ILE A 4 53.46 -22.05 -57.88
C ILE A 4 53.05 -20.60 -58.14
N SER A 5 51.79 -20.41 -58.53
CA SER A 5 51.21 -19.08 -58.75
C SER A 5 50.94 -18.40 -57.40
N LEU A 6 51.79 -17.44 -57.03
CA LEU A 6 51.58 -16.55 -55.86
C LEU A 6 50.20 -15.84 -55.91
N GLY A 7 49.62 -15.68 -57.10
CA GLY A 7 48.32 -15.05 -57.33
C GLY A 7 47.11 -15.92 -56.94
N ASP A 8 47.23 -17.25 -56.93
CA ASP A 8 46.11 -18.15 -56.64
C ASP A 8 45.95 -18.42 -55.13
N LEU A 9 47.08 -18.57 -54.42
CA LEU A 9 47.09 -18.67 -52.96
C LEU A 9 46.62 -17.39 -52.27
N SER A 10 47.02 -16.23 -52.78
CA SER A 10 46.55 -14.92 -52.28
C SER A 10 45.05 -14.71 -52.54
N ARG A 11 44.54 -15.18 -53.70
CA ARG A 11 43.11 -15.16 -54.01
C ARG A 11 42.31 -16.12 -53.11
N GLY A 12 42.82 -17.32 -52.86
CA GLY A 12 42.22 -18.27 -51.91
C GLY A 12 42.20 -17.75 -50.47
N PHE A 13 43.27 -17.06 -50.04
CA PHE A 13 43.32 -16.41 -48.73
C PHE A 13 42.30 -15.27 -48.63
N ALA A 14 42.20 -14.41 -49.66
CA ALA A 14 41.21 -13.33 -49.72
C ALA A 14 39.77 -13.87 -49.67
N LEU A 15 39.47 -14.96 -50.38
CA LEU A 15 38.16 -15.62 -50.36
C LEU A 15 37.81 -16.23 -49.00
N ARG A 16 38.80 -16.81 -48.29
CA ARG A 16 38.59 -17.32 -46.92
C ARG A 16 38.34 -16.18 -45.94
N ALA A 17 39.12 -15.09 -46.03
CA ALA A 17 38.92 -13.90 -45.20
C ALA A 17 37.51 -13.31 -45.40
N GLN A 18 37.06 -13.16 -46.65
CA GLN A 18 35.69 -12.72 -46.96
C GLN A 18 34.63 -13.68 -46.42
N ASN A 19 34.82 -15.00 -46.56
CA ASN A 19 33.87 -15.98 -46.02
C ASN A 19 33.74 -15.87 -44.49
N THR A 20 34.86 -15.69 -43.79
CA THR A 20 34.85 -15.49 -42.34
C THR A 20 34.13 -14.19 -41.97
N GLU A 21 34.36 -13.11 -42.71
CA GLU A 21 33.66 -11.84 -42.47
C GLU A 21 32.16 -11.93 -42.74
N ILE A 22 31.74 -12.57 -43.83
CA ILE A 22 30.32 -12.78 -44.16
C ILE A 22 29.64 -13.62 -43.07
N LYS A 23 30.28 -14.70 -42.62
CA LYS A 23 29.76 -15.52 -41.51
C LYS A 23 29.60 -14.68 -40.24
N ALA A 24 30.61 -13.90 -39.87
CA ALA A 24 30.54 -13.01 -38.71
C ALA A 24 29.41 -11.97 -38.82
N ARG A 25 29.24 -11.37 -40.01
CA ARG A 25 28.13 -10.44 -40.29
C ARG A 25 26.77 -11.12 -40.22
N LEU A 26 26.62 -12.33 -40.77
CA LEU A 26 25.39 -13.11 -40.70
C LEU A 26 25.02 -13.48 -39.27
N THR A 27 25.99 -13.91 -38.46
CA THR A 27 25.76 -14.19 -37.03
C THR A 27 25.32 -12.93 -36.30
N ARG A 28 26.02 -11.81 -36.51
CA ARG A 28 25.67 -10.51 -35.89
C ARG A 28 24.28 -10.04 -36.30
N LEU A 29 24.00 -9.95 -37.60
CA LEU A 29 22.70 -9.52 -38.11
C LEU A 29 21.58 -10.48 -37.68
N GLY A 30 21.85 -11.79 -37.64
CA GLY A 30 20.90 -12.77 -37.11
C GLY A 30 20.54 -12.50 -35.65
N GLN A 31 21.52 -12.17 -34.81
CA GLN A 31 21.30 -11.74 -33.43
C GLN A 31 20.55 -10.39 -33.36
N GLU A 32 20.91 -9.41 -34.18
CA GLU A 32 20.26 -8.09 -34.17
C GLU A 32 18.80 -8.17 -34.64
N VAL A 33 18.49 -9.03 -35.61
CA VAL A 33 17.12 -9.27 -36.07
C VAL A 33 16.31 -10.05 -35.04
N SER A 34 16.89 -11.06 -34.38
CA SER A 34 16.16 -11.87 -33.39
C SER A 34 15.90 -11.12 -32.08
N THR A 35 16.83 -10.27 -31.66
CA THR A 35 16.71 -9.48 -30.42
C THR A 35 16.09 -8.10 -30.64
N GLY A 36 16.12 -7.59 -31.88
CA GLY A 36 15.79 -6.19 -32.19
C GLY A 36 16.81 -5.17 -31.67
N LEU A 37 17.92 -5.63 -31.05
CA LEU A 37 18.93 -4.79 -30.42
C LEU A 37 20.23 -4.86 -31.22
N THR A 38 20.97 -3.75 -31.29
CA THR A 38 22.29 -3.77 -31.93
C THR A 38 23.28 -4.58 -31.09
N ALA A 39 24.12 -5.37 -31.76
CA ALA A 39 25.15 -6.17 -31.09
C ALA A 39 26.32 -5.31 -30.56
N ASP A 40 26.45 -4.07 -31.06
CA ASP A 40 27.45 -3.10 -30.60
C ASP A 40 26.81 -1.73 -30.30
N PRO A 41 26.23 -1.56 -29.10
CA PRO A 41 25.68 -0.28 -28.67
C PRO A 41 26.72 0.84 -28.63
N ALA A 42 27.99 0.54 -28.33
CA ALA A 42 29.06 1.52 -28.24
C ALA A 42 29.36 2.14 -29.61
N ALA A 43 29.46 1.32 -30.66
CA ALA A 43 29.61 1.81 -32.03
C ALA A 43 28.36 2.58 -32.50
N ARG A 44 27.16 2.11 -32.14
CA ARG A 44 25.91 2.76 -32.57
C ARG A 44 25.68 4.11 -31.90
N LEU A 45 26.07 4.25 -30.64
CA LEU A 45 26.00 5.47 -29.83
C LEU A 45 27.27 6.31 -29.91
N ARG A 46 28.29 5.86 -30.64
CA ARG A 46 29.58 6.55 -30.80
C ARG A 46 30.26 6.83 -29.45
N GLY A 47 30.05 5.95 -28.46
CA GLY A 47 30.54 6.10 -27.09
C GLY A 47 29.71 7.03 -26.18
N ASP A 48 28.65 7.69 -26.65
CA ASP A 48 27.79 8.53 -25.81
C ASP A 48 26.59 7.74 -25.24
N PHE A 49 26.78 7.22 -24.04
CA PHE A 49 25.75 6.47 -23.31
C PHE A 49 24.84 7.36 -22.45
N ARG A 50 24.98 8.69 -22.47
CA ARG A 50 24.25 9.57 -21.55
C ARG A 50 22.74 9.48 -21.76
N ALA A 51 22.29 9.50 -23.02
CA ALA A 51 20.86 9.40 -23.35
C ALA A 51 20.29 8.02 -22.99
N LEU A 52 21.01 6.93 -23.30
CA LEU A 52 20.59 5.58 -22.96
C LEU A 52 20.50 5.39 -21.44
N GLY A 53 21.54 5.79 -20.70
CA GLY A 53 21.56 5.69 -19.24
C GLY A 53 20.52 6.58 -18.56
N ALA A 54 20.14 7.72 -19.16
CA ALA A 54 19.02 8.53 -18.68
C ALA A 54 17.68 7.81 -18.87
N ILE A 55 17.47 7.15 -20.01
CA ILE A 55 16.27 6.34 -20.28
C ILE A 55 16.20 5.14 -19.34
N GLU A 56 17.28 4.37 -19.20
CA GLU A 56 17.33 3.20 -18.29
C GLU A 56 17.07 3.59 -16.84
N ARG A 57 17.65 4.70 -16.38
CA ARG A 57 17.36 5.26 -15.06
C ARG A 57 15.90 5.65 -14.94
N GLY A 58 15.35 6.33 -15.95
CA GLY A 58 13.94 6.73 -15.98
C GLY A 58 13.00 5.54 -15.86
N LEU A 59 13.24 4.47 -16.64
CA LEU A 59 12.48 3.23 -16.57
C LEU A 59 12.56 2.60 -15.18
N LYS A 60 13.76 2.51 -14.58
CA LYS A 60 13.93 1.93 -13.25
C LYS A 60 13.24 2.73 -12.13
N VAL A 61 13.20 4.05 -12.29
CA VAL A 61 12.43 4.93 -11.39
C VAL A 61 10.92 4.69 -11.58
N MET A 62 10.44 4.57 -12.82
CA MET A 62 9.04 4.24 -13.10
C MET A 62 8.62 2.88 -12.55
N ASP A 63 9.46 1.85 -12.65
CA ASP A 63 9.21 0.54 -12.03
C ASP A 63 9.05 0.66 -10.51
N SER A 64 9.86 1.51 -9.88
CA SER A 64 9.76 1.76 -8.43
C SER A 64 8.45 2.49 -8.08
N TYR A 65 8.02 3.45 -8.91
CA TYR A 65 6.74 4.13 -8.73
C TYR A 65 5.53 3.22 -8.96
N ASP A 66 5.62 2.26 -9.90
CA ASP A 66 4.56 1.27 -10.12
C ASP A 66 4.36 0.39 -8.87
N ILE A 67 5.45 -0.06 -8.25
CA ILE A 67 5.40 -0.81 -6.97
C ILE A 67 4.78 0.05 -5.87
N ALA A 68 5.29 1.27 -5.66
CA ALA A 68 4.79 2.16 -4.61
C ALA A 68 3.29 2.50 -4.81
N THR A 69 2.85 2.67 -6.05
CA THR A 69 1.44 2.94 -6.38
C THR A 69 0.56 1.73 -6.10
N LYS A 70 1.02 0.51 -6.39
CA LYS A 70 0.29 -0.73 -6.07
C LYS A 70 0.17 -0.95 -4.57
N GLU A 71 1.24 -0.69 -3.81
CA GLU A 71 1.22 -0.77 -2.35
C GLU A 71 0.26 0.26 -1.74
N ALA A 72 0.31 1.50 -2.22
CA ALA A 72 -0.61 2.55 -1.79
C ALA A 72 -2.06 2.20 -2.12
N ALA A 73 -2.34 1.72 -3.34
CA ALA A 73 -3.67 1.27 -3.75
C ALA A 73 -4.20 0.18 -2.81
N PHE A 74 -3.39 -0.86 -2.57
CA PHE A 74 -3.74 -1.95 -1.66
C PHE A 74 -4.01 -1.45 -0.23
N ALA A 75 -3.14 -0.59 0.31
CA ALA A 75 -3.34 -0.02 1.64
C ALA A 75 -4.65 0.78 1.73
N THR A 76 -4.93 1.64 0.74
CA THR A 76 -6.17 2.43 0.71
C THR A 76 -7.43 1.59 0.50
N GLU A 77 -7.35 0.47 -0.23
CA GLU A 77 -8.44 -0.48 -0.37
C GLU A 77 -8.79 -1.13 0.98
N VAL A 78 -7.77 -1.57 1.72
CA VAL A 78 -7.98 -2.13 3.07
C VAL A 78 -8.55 -1.07 4.02
N MET A 79 -8.06 0.18 3.96
CA MET A 79 -8.61 1.29 4.75
C MET A 79 -10.09 1.54 4.41
N GLN A 80 -10.45 1.59 3.12
CA GLN A 80 -11.84 1.78 2.70
C GLN A 80 -12.75 0.64 3.18
N ASN A 81 -12.29 -0.61 3.09
CA ASN A 81 -13.03 -1.77 3.59
C ASN A 81 -13.22 -1.71 5.10
N ALA A 82 -12.21 -1.29 5.86
CA ALA A 82 -12.31 -1.11 7.30
C ALA A 82 -13.32 -0.01 7.66
N LEU A 83 -13.24 1.16 7.02
CA LEU A 83 -14.19 2.26 7.22
C LEU A 83 -15.61 1.89 6.80
N GLY A 84 -15.77 1.09 5.75
CA GLY A 84 -17.06 0.51 5.34
C GLY A 84 -17.67 -0.37 6.42
N GLN A 85 -16.87 -1.23 7.07
CA GLN A 85 -17.34 -2.05 8.19
C GLN A 85 -17.78 -1.21 9.39
N VAL A 86 -17.05 -0.14 9.71
CA VAL A 86 -17.45 0.81 10.76
C VAL A 86 -18.77 1.50 10.37
N HIS A 87 -18.91 1.92 9.11
CA HIS A 87 -20.15 2.52 8.62
C HIS A 87 -21.35 1.58 8.77
N ASP A 88 -21.22 0.33 8.34
CA ASP A 88 -22.27 -0.68 8.42
C ASP A 88 -22.65 -0.98 9.88
N ALA A 89 -21.66 -1.04 10.78
CA ALA A 89 -21.87 -1.21 12.21
C ALA A 89 -22.71 -0.04 12.79
N VAL A 90 -22.38 1.20 12.43
CA VAL A 90 -23.12 2.39 12.86
C VAL A 90 -24.56 2.38 12.32
N GLN A 91 -24.76 2.06 11.04
CA GLN A 91 -26.10 1.97 10.44
C GLN A 91 -26.97 0.92 11.14
N LYS A 92 -26.38 -0.25 11.41
CA LYS A 92 -27.09 -1.35 12.08
C LYS A 92 -27.54 -0.96 13.48
N VAL A 93 -26.63 -0.45 14.31
CA VAL A 93 -26.94 0.01 15.67
C VAL A 93 -27.96 1.15 15.65
N GLY A 94 -27.80 2.13 14.75
CA GLY A 94 -28.71 3.27 14.62
C GLY A 94 -30.16 2.85 14.33
N SER A 95 -30.36 1.90 13.41
CA SER A 95 -31.69 1.36 13.09
C SER A 95 -32.34 0.63 14.29
N GLY A 96 -31.53 -0.11 15.06
CA GLY A 96 -31.97 -0.77 16.29
C GLY A 96 -32.36 0.22 17.40
N LEU A 97 -31.57 1.30 17.57
CA LEU A 97 -31.86 2.37 18.52
C LEU A 97 -33.17 3.09 18.19
N LEU A 98 -33.40 3.43 16.92
CA LEU A 98 -34.66 4.05 16.51
C LEU A 98 -35.86 3.15 16.79
N SER A 99 -35.74 1.84 16.54
CA SER A 99 -36.78 0.87 16.86
C SER A 99 -37.06 0.79 18.37
N ALA A 100 -36.00 0.83 19.20
CA ALA A 100 -36.13 0.77 20.66
C ALA A 100 -36.90 1.97 21.25
N THR A 101 -36.84 3.15 20.62
CA THR A 101 -37.61 4.34 21.06
C THR A 101 -39.12 4.15 20.99
N THR A 102 -39.62 3.18 20.21
CA THR A 102 -41.05 2.91 20.06
C THR A 102 -41.58 1.81 20.97
N MET A 103 -40.71 0.87 21.39
CA MET A 103 -41.14 -0.36 22.07
C MET A 103 -40.98 -0.32 23.60
N PHE A 104 -40.17 0.60 24.15
CA PHE A 104 -39.93 0.81 25.59
C PHE A 104 -39.84 -0.47 26.47
N ASP A 105 -39.37 -1.58 25.89
CA ASP A 105 -39.24 -2.87 26.57
C ASP A 105 -37.78 -3.04 27.06
N PRO A 106 -37.55 -3.21 28.38
CA PRO A 106 -36.22 -3.44 28.94
C PRO A 106 -35.47 -4.63 28.32
N ARG A 107 -36.17 -5.66 27.81
CA ARG A 107 -35.51 -6.81 27.16
C ARG A 107 -34.93 -6.41 25.80
N THR A 108 -35.69 -5.66 25.01
CA THR A 108 -35.24 -5.10 23.72
C THR A 108 -34.04 -4.17 23.91
N ILE A 109 -34.06 -3.30 24.93
CA ILE A 109 -32.93 -2.41 25.24
C ILE A 109 -31.68 -3.20 25.60
N ASN A 110 -31.81 -4.25 26.42
CA ASN A 110 -30.67 -5.10 26.78
C ASN A 110 -30.10 -5.85 25.58
N LEU A 111 -30.96 -6.40 24.71
CA LEU A 111 -30.54 -7.09 23.50
C LEU A 111 -29.76 -6.15 22.57
N LEU A 112 -30.29 -4.94 22.35
CA LEU A 112 -29.61 -3.92 21.57
C LEU A 112 -28.27 -3.51 22.17
N GLY A 113 -28.19 -3.43 23.51
CA GLY A 113 -26.93 -3.17 24.21
C GLY A 113 -25.90 -4.28 24.02
N VAL A 114 -26.31 -5.55 23.89
CA VAL A 114 -25.39 -6.66 23.55
C VAL A 114 -24.93 -6.53 22.09
N GLU A 115 -25.84 -6.23 21.17
CA GLU A 115 -25.52 -6.03 19.76
C GLU A 115 -24.55 -4.85 19.55
N ALA A 116 -24.82 -3.71 20.19
CA ALA A 116 -23.96 -2.53 20.11
C ALA A 116 -22.53 -2.80 20.60
N LYS A 117 -22.37 -3.61 21.64
CA LYS A 117 -21.03 -4.04 22.11
C LYS A 117 -20.30 -4.88 21.07
N GLY A 118 -21.00 -5.81 20.43
CA GLY A 118 -20.42 -6.61 19.34
C GLY A 118 -20.03 -5.74 18.14
N MET A 119 -20.87 -4.75 17.80
CA MET A 119 -20.59 -3.83 16.69
C MET A 119 -19.41 -2.89 17.01
N LEU A 120 -19.27 -2.44 18.27
CA LEU A 120 -18.10 -1.68 18.72
C LEU A 120 -16.83 -2.52 18.58
N ASP A 121 -16.84 -3.77 19.04
CA ASP A 121 -15.68 -4.66 18.96
C ASP A 121 -15.27 -4.94 17.50
N LEU A 122 -16.24 -5.18 16.61
CA LEU A 122 -15.98 -5.32 15.18
C LEU A 122 -15.42 -4.04 14.56
N SER A 123 -15.93 -2.87 14.95
CA SER A 123 -15.45 -1.58 14.44
C SER A 123 -14.00 -1.32 14.85
N VAL A 124 -13.67 -1.59 16.11
CA VAL A 124 -12.31 -1.50 16.64
C VAL A 124 -11.39 -2.50 15.94
N ALA A 125 -11.83 -3.75 15.75
CA ALA A 125 -11.06 -4.76 15.03
C ALA A 125 -10.80 -4.34 13.58
N ALA A 126 -11.77 -3.74 12.89
CA ALA A 126 -11.61 -3.20 11.55
C ALA A 126 -10.59 -2.05 11.51
N LEU A 127 -10.61 -1.14 12.48
CA LEU A 127 -9.64 -0.05 12.60
C LEU A 127 -8.24 -0.54 13.04
N ASN A 128 -8.13 -1.76 13.57
CA ASN A 128 -6.87 -2.44 13.83
C ASN A 128 -6.35 -3.26 12.63
N ALA A 129 -6.98 -3.13 11.45
CA ALA A 129 -6.56 -3.84 10.24
C ALA A 129 -5.13 -3.51 9.81
N GLN A 130 -4.48 -4.51 9.21
CA GLN A 130 -3.12 -4.43 8.72
C GLN A 130 -3.05 -4.69 7.22
N ALA A 131 -2.16 -3.97 6.54
CA ALA A 131 -1.76 -4.26 5.16
C ALA A 131 -0.25 -4.46 5.11
N GLY A 132 0.20 -5.58 4.52
CA GLY A 132 1.64 -5.89 4.45
C GLY A 132 2.33 -6.00 5.82
N GLY A 133 1.60 -6.42 6.87
CA GLY A 133 2.11 -6.53 8.23
C GLY A 133 2.23 -5.19 8.99
N ARG A 134 1.63 -4.12 8.47
CA ARG A 134 1.62 -2.79 9.08
C ARG A 134 0.19 -2.35 9.38
N THR A 135 -0.06 -1.91 10.60
CA THR A 135 -1.36 -1.35 10.99
C THR A 135 -1.59 0.00 10.32
N LEU A 136 -2.80 0.19 9.76
CA LEU A 136 -3.09 1.29 8.85
C LEU A 136 -3.50 2.58 9.55
N PHE A 137 -4.13 2.49 10.72
CA PHE A 137 -4.67 3.63 11.45
C PHE A 137 -3.80 4.05 12.67
N ALA A 138 -2.60 3.48 12.79
CA ALA A 138 -1.72 3.66 13.96
C ALA A 138 -0.64 4.75 13.79
N GLY A 139 -0.71 5.58 12.74
CA GLY A 139 0.37 6.51 12.40
C GLY A 139 1.71 5.75 12.24
N THR A 140 2.81 6.31 12.73
CA THR A 140 4.13 5.64 12.67
C THR A 140 4.26 4.39 13.55
N ALA A 141 3.33 4.13 14.47
CA ALA A 141 3.34 2.96 15.36
C ALA A 141 2.77 1.69 14.67
N THR A 142 3.29 1.35 13.50
CA THR A 142 2.71 0.30 12.64
C THR A 142 2.88 -1.15 13.14
N ASN A 143 3.63 -1.35 14.23
CA ASN A 143 4.01 -2.67 14.75
C ASN A 143 3.05 -3.20 15.82
N GLY A 144 1.97 -2.49 16.11
CA GLY A 144 0.96 -2.85 17.11
C GLY A 144 -0.45 -2.44 16.67
N PRO A 145 -1.48 -2.70 17.49
CA PRO A 145 -2.83 -2.22 17.23
C PRO A 145 -2.87 -0.68 17.23
N ALA A 146 -3.79 -0.10 16.45
CA ALA A 146 -4.07 1.33 16.46
C ALA A 146 -4.93 1.73 17.66
N LEU A 147 -5.84 0.83 18.09
CA LEU A 147 -6.79 1.04 19.16
C LEU A 147 -6.72 -0.10 20.18
N ALA A 148 -6.96 0.23 21.45
CA ALA A 148 -7.31 -0.74 22.48
C ALA A 148 -8.55 -1.54 22.04
N THR A 149 -8.73 -2.74 22.60
CA THR A 149 -9.83 -3.64 22.20
C THR A 149 -11.19 -3.03 22.55
N GLY A 150 -12.25 -3.46 21.85
CA GLY A 150 -13.61 -2.99 22.13
C GLY A 150 -14.03 -3.17 23.60
N PRO A 151 -13.74 -4.32 24.24
CA PRO A 151 -13.97 -4.53 25.66
C PRO A 151 -13.19 -3.60 26.59
N GLU A 152 -11.93 -3.28 26.28
CA GLU A 152 -11.10 -2.34 27.05
C GLU A 152 -11.68 -0.92 26.96
N ILE A 153 -11.93 -0.43 25.75
CA ILE A 153 -12.56 0.89 25.52
C ILE A 153 -13.90 1.00 26.24
N LEU A 154 -14.75 -0.03 26.10
CA LEU A 154 -16.04 -0.06 26.78
C LEU A 154 -15.90 -0.10 28.32
N GLY A 155 -14.85 -0.74 28.83
CA GLY A 155 -14.52 -0.77 30.25
C GLY A 155 -14.22 0.63 30.79
N GLU A 156 -13.38 1.38 30.09
CA GLU A 156 -13.02 2.76 30.43
C GLU A 156 -14.22 3.70 30.35
N VAL A 157 -15.02 3.61 29.28
CA VAL A 157 -16.24 4.42 29.14
C VAL A 157 -17.25 4.11 30.25
N LYS A 158 -17.39 2.84 30.65
CA LYS A 158 -18.24 2.47 31.80
C LYS A 158 -17.74 3.06 33.12
N ALA A 159 -16.42 3.09 33.32
CA ALA A 159 -15.83 3.70 34.50
C ALA A 159 -16.13 5.21 34.53
N ALA A 160 -16.04 5.90 33.39
CA ALA A 160 -16.33 7.32 33.26
C ALA A 160 -17.79 7.69 33.61
N VAL A 161 -18.75 6.81 33.31
CA VAL A 161 -20.18 7.05 33.58
C VAL A 161 -20.67 6.51 34.93
N THR A 162 -19.79 5.85 35.70
CA THR A 162 -20.19 5.22 36.97
C THR A 162 -20.61 6.25 38.01
N GLY A 163 -21.77 6.05 38.64
CA GLY A 163 -22.30 6.95 39.68
C GLY A 163 -23.10 8.14 39.13
N LEU A 164 -23.13 8.33 37.81
CA LEU A 164 -24.00 9.32 37.16
C LEU A 164 -25.45 8.83 37.19
N THR A 165 -26.38 9.76 37.44
CA THR A 165 -27.82 9.45 37.61
C THR A 165 -28.72 10.19 36.61
N SER A 166 -28.16 11.15 35.89
CA SER A 166 -28.82 11.93 34.84
C SER A 166 -28.39 11.39 33.47
N VAL A 167 -29.35 11.30 32.55
CA VAL A 167 -29.09 10.88 31.15
C VAL A 167 -28.14 11.85 30.47
N GLN A 168 -28.31 13.16 30.70
CA GLN A 168 -27.46 14.18 30.09
C GLN A 168 -26.01 14.03 30.57
N ASP A 169 -25.81 13.84 31.87
CA ASP A 169 -24.48 13.67 32.44
C ASP A 169 -23.77 12.43 31.87
N VAL A 170 -24.51 11.35 31.61
CA VAL A 170 -23.96 10.14 30.97
C VAL A 170 -23.53 10.43 29.53
N LEU A 171 -24.35 11.15 28.74
CA LEU A 171 -23.98 11.53 27.38
C LEU A 171 -22.74 12.44 27.38
N ASP A 172 -22.75 13.48 28.21
CA ASP A 172 -21.64 14.42 28.34
C ASP A 172 -20.34 13.71 28.76
N ALA A 173 -20.42 12.73 29.65
CA ALA A 173 -19.24 11.96 30.08
C ALA A 173 -18.69 11.04 28.98
N VAL A 174 -19.56 10.45 28.15
CA VAL A 174 -19.13 9.67 26.98
C VAL A 174 -18.47 10.58 25.94
N ASP A 175 -19.10 11.72 25.62
CA ASP A 175 -18.56 12.69 24.65
C ASP A 175 -17.22 13.24 25.15
N LEU A 176 -17.12 13.61 26.43
CA LEU A 176 -15.88 14.06 27.04
C LEU A 176 -14.76 13.00 26.95
N TRP A 177 -15.09 11.72 27.10
CA TRP A 177 -14.09 10.65 27.02
C TRP A 177 -13.49 10.53 25.60
N PHE A 178 -14.30 10.70 24.55
CA PHE A 178 -13.87 10.60 23.15
C PHE A 178 -13.30 11.90 22.58
N GLU A 179 -13.85 13.06 22.93
CA GLU A 179 -13.58 14.33 22.24
C GLU A 179 -12.57 15.23 22.97
N THR A 180 -12.29 14.98 24.25
CA THR A 180 -11.34 15.81 25.00
C THR A 180 -9.92 15.57 24.49
N PRO A 181 -9.19 16.60 24.02
CA PRO A 181 -7.79 16.45 23.66
C PRO A 181 -6.96 16.03 24.87
N GLY A 182 -6.18 14.97 24.73
CA GLY A 182 -5.46 14.34 25.84
C GLY A 182 -6.37 13.63 26.86
N GLY A 183 -7.63 13.39 26.49
CA GLY A 183 -8.64 12.71 27.29
C GLY A 183 -8.53 11.18 27.24
N GLY A 184 -9.62 10.50 27.58
CA GLY A 184 -9.65 9.04 27.72
C GLY A 184 -9.31 8.31 26.43
N PHE A 185 -9.87 8.74 25.30
CA PHE A 185 -9.56 8.14 24.01
C PHE A 185 -8.08 8.34 23.64
N ASP A 186 -7.55 9.56 23.69
CA ASP A 186 -6.15 9.83 23.31
C ASP A 186 -5.12 9.10 24.20
N THR A 187 -5.47 8.83 25.46
CA THR A 187 -4.52 8.25 26.44
C THR A 187 -4.68 6.75 26.65
N LEU A 188 -5.89 6.20 26.50
CA LEU A 188 -6.20 4.80 26.79
C LEU A 188 -6.82 4.08 25.59
N GLY A 189 -7.52 4.80 24.71
CA GLY A 189 -8.17 4.24 23.52
C GLY A 189 -7.25 4.12 22.32
N TYR A 190 -6.51 5.18 21.99
CA TYR A 190 -5.57 5.23 20.88
C TYR A 190 -4.20 4.75 21.32
N LEU A 191 -3.70 3.70 20.66
CA LEU A 191 -2.40 3.09 20.92
C LEU A 191 -1.38 3.42 19.81
N GLY A 192 -1.82 4.14 18.79
CA GLY A 192 -0.99 4.57 17.68
C GLY A 192 -0.06 5.74 18.03
N SER A 193 0.55 6.31 17.00
CA SER A 193 1.36 7.52 17.11
C SER A 193 0.67 8.69 16.44
N ASP A 194 0.69 9.85 17.10
CA ASP A 194 0.24 11.13 16.52
C ASP A 194 1.12 11.59 15.35
N THR A 195 2.25 10.92 15.11
CA THR A 195 3.09 11.18 13.94
C THR A 195 2.52 10.43 12.74
N PRO A 196 2.15 11.12 11.65
CA PRO A 196 1.67 10.48 10.42
C PRO A 196 2.75 9.58 9.81
N VAL A 197 2.33 8.49 9.16
CA VAL A 197 3.21 7.77 8.23
C VAL A 197 3.61 8.74 7.12
N GLY A 198 4.92 8.84 6.85
CA GLY A 198 5.43 9.74 5.82
C GLY A 198 4.82 9.45 4.43
N PRO A 199 4.85 10.44 3.53
CA PRO A 199 4.10 10.36 2.28
C PRO A 199 4.60 9.23 1.37
N ALA A 200 3.67 8.45 0.80
CA ALA A 200 3.96 7.46 -0.23
C ALA A 200 4.11 8.15 -1.59
N ARG A 201 5.32 8.15 -2.17
CA ARG A 201 5.56 8.77 -3.47
C ARG A 201 4.96 7.94 -4.60
N LEU A 202 4.00 8.52 -5.31
CA LEU A 202 3.33 7.86 -6.44
C LEU A 202 4.02 8.17 -7.77
N ASN A 203 4.62 9.36 -7.88
CA ASN A 203 5.48 9.75 -9.00
C ASN A 203 6.37 10.93 -8.59
N ASP A 204 7.04 11.56 -9.57
CA ASP A 204 7.92 12.70 -9.34
C ASP A 204 7.21 13.92 -8.70
N ARG A 205 5.90 14.08 -8.94
CA ARG A 205 5.10 15.25 -8.56
C ARG A 205 4.04 14.97 -7.50
N ASN A 206 3.64 13.72 -7.34
CA ASN A 206 2.50 13.34 -6.52
C ASN A 206 2.93 12.37 -5.42
N SER A 207 2.39 12.59 -4.23
CA SER A 207 2.48 11.67 -3.11
C SER A 207 1.12 11.54 -2.43
N LEU A 208 0.84 10.35 -1.91
CA LEU A 208 -0.25 10.12 -0.99
C LEU A 208 0.23 10.48 0.42
N ALA A 209 -0.50 11.35 1.11
CA ALA A 209 -0.24 11.76 2.49
C ALA A 209 -1.03 10.89 3.47
#